data_AF-A0AAD9TWJ2-F1
#
_entry.id   AF-A0AAD9TWJ2-F1
#
_cell.length_a   1.000
_cell.length_b   1.000
_cell.length_c   1.000
_cell.angle_alpha   90.00
_cell.angle_beta   90.00
_cell.angle_gamma   90.00
#
_symmetry.space_group_name_H-M   'P 1'
#
loop_
_entity.id
_entity.type
_entity.pdbx_description
1 polymer ?
#
loop_
_entity_poly.entity_id
_entity_poly.type
_entity_poly.pdbx_seq_one_letter_code
_entity_poly.pdbx_strand_id
1 'polypeptide(L)'
;SVTATKFNLAKRPIRGTTARKLLNFQQRYVINFKYWGGANANAPIFAYLGAEAPLDEDVGEGFPKDNASRFKCLLVYIEHRYYGKSVPFGSRKEAMKNASTLSYFNSAQALADNEEVLLYIKKKYHAE
;
A
#
# COMPACT_ATOMS: atom_id res chain seq x y z
N SER A 1 -2.45 -12.81 22.28
CA SER A 1 -3.52 -12.10 21.55
C SER A 1 -3.21 -12.20 20.07
N VAL A 2 -4.18 -12.61 19.25
CA VAL A 2 -3.96 -12.89 17.82
C VAL A 2 -3.77 -11.56 17.10
N THR A 3 -2.53 -11.22 16.78
CA THR A 3 -2.28 -9.99 16.03
C THR A 3 -2.42 -10.28 14.55
N ALA A 4 -3.60 -9.99 14.03
CA ALA A 4 -4.01 -10.34 12.67
C ALA A 4 -3.27 -9.50 11.63
N THR A 5 -2.51 -10.16 10.76
CA THR A 5 -2.17 -9.66 9.43
C THR A 5 -3.46 -9.45 8.67
N LYS A 6 -3.78 -8.20 8.29
CA LYS A 6 -5.01 -7.89 7.53
C LYS A 6 -4.65 -7.45 6.12
N PHE A 7 -5.20 -8.14 5.13
CA PHE A 7 -5.24 -7.68 3.75
C PHE A 7 -6.38 -6.67 3.62
N ASN A 8 -6.06 -5.49 3.14
CA ASN A 8 -7.03 -4.43 2.94
C ASN A 8 -6.90 -3.87 1.54
N LEU A 9 -8.00 -3.28 1.06
CA LEU A 9 -8.05 -2.57 -0.21
C LEU A 9 -8.37 -1.11 0.08
N ALA A 10 -7.58 -0.20 -0.47
CA ALA A 10 -7.91 1.22 -0.49
C ALA A 10 -8.34 1.64 -1.89
N LYS A 11 -9.40 2.46 -1.99
CA LYS A 11 -9.82 3.08 -3.25
C LYS A 11 -8.88 4.26 -3.55
N ARG A 12 -8.22 4.23 -4.71
CA ARG A 12 -7.23 5.24 -5.10
C ARG A 12 -7.59 5.92 -6.41
N PRO A 13 -7.54 7.27 -6.48
CA PRO A 13 -7.80 7.99 -7.71
C PRO A 13 -6.68 7.76 -8.71
N ILE A 14 -7.04 7.55 -9.97
CA ILE A 14 -6.11 7.54 -11.10
C ILE A 14 -5.87 9.01 -11.50
N ARG A 15 -4.80 9.64 -10.97
CA ARG A 15 -4.51 11.08 -11.15
C ARG A 15 -4.00 11.37 -12.56
N GLY A 16 -4.59 12.36 -13.25
CA GLY A 16 -4.23 12.73 -14.63
C GLY A 16 -5.36 12.52 -15.65
N THR A 17 -6.50 11.95 -15.22
CA THR A 17 -7.72 11.92 -16.02
C THR A 17 -8.45 13.27 -15.97
N THR A 18 -8.82 13.85 -17.10
CA THR A 18 -9.68 15.04 -17.17
C THR A 18 -11.00 14.80 -16.42
N ALA A 19 -11.49 15.80 -15.69
CA ALA A 19 -12.49 15.75 -14.63
C ALA A 19 -13.94 15.28 -15.01
N ARG A 20 -14.12 14.11 -15.63
CA ARG A 20 -15.46 13.51 -15.81
C ARG A 20 -15.64 12.10 -15.26
N LYS A 21 -14.58 11.45 -14.79
CA LYS A 21 -14.69 10.19 -14.03
C LYS A 21 -13.41 10.03 -13.20
N LEU A 22 -13.48 10.31 -11.91
CA LEU A 22 -12.42 9.92 -10.97
C LEU A 22 -12.40 8.38 -10.97
N LEU A 23 -11.59 7.78 -11.84
CA LEU A 23 -11.46 6.33 -11.86
C LEU A 23 -10.72 5.94 -10.59
N ASN A 24 -11.36 5.12 -9.77
CA ASN A 24 -10.76 4.58 -8.57
C ASN A 24 -10.37 3.12 -8.81
N PHE A 25 -9.21 2.71 -8.31
CA PHE A 25 -8.83 1.29 -8.26
C PHE A 25 -8.61 0.83 -6.82
N GLN A 26 -8.70 -0.47 -6.61
CA GLN A 26 -8.43 -1.08 -5.30
C GLN A 26 -6.95 -1.43 -5.22
N GLN A 27 -6.23 -0.77 -4.31
CA GLN A 27 -4.84 -1.08 -4.02
C GLN A 27 -4.74 -1.92 -2.75
N ARG A 28 -4.05 -3.05 -2.86
CA ARG A 28 -3.79 -3.98 -1.77
C ARG A 28 -2.69 -3.45 -0.86
N TYR A 29 -2.93 -3.54 0.44
CA TYR A 29 -1.91 -3.36 1.45
C TYR A 29 -2.12 -4.35 2.59
N VAL A 30 -1.05 -4.62 3.32
CA VAL A 30 -1.03 -5.50 4.48
C VAL A 30 -0.55 -4.71 5.69
N ILE A 31 -1.25 -4.88 6.80
CA ILE A 31 -0.89 -4.28 8.07
C ILE A 31 -0.66 -5.38 9.11
N ASN A 32 0.42 -5.26 9.88
CA ASN A 32 0.75 -6.18 10.95
C ASN A 32 1.05 -5.41 12.24
N PHE A 33 0.18 -5.63 13.23
CA PHE A 33 0.21 -4.97 14.53
C PHE A 33 1.06 -5.72 15.58
N LYS A 34 1.67 -6.86 15.24
CA LYS A 34 2.20 -7.85 16.21
C LYS A 34 3.10 -7.25 17.27
N TYR A 35 3.91 -6.28 16.89
CA TYR A 35 4.87 -5.62 17.76
C TYR A 35 4.58 -4.14 17.99
N TRP A 36 3.48 -3.61 17.45
CA TRP A 36 3.22 -2.19 17.48
C TRP A 36 2.98 -1.69 18.91
N GLY A 37 3.75 -0.70 19.34
CA GLY A 37 3.63 -0.06 20.66
C GLY A 37 2.39 0.81 20.81
N GLY A 38 1.65 1.05 19.74
CA GLY A 38 0.44 1.86 19.72
C GLY A 38 0.68 3.36 19.56
N ALA A 39 -0.40 4.07 19.26
CA ALA A 39 -0.42 5.52 19.06
C ALA A 39 0.18 6.31 20.23
N ASN A 40 -0.23 5.98 21.47
CA ASN A 40 0.19 6.70 22.67
C ASN A 40 1.70 6.63 22.96
N ALA A 41 2.40 5.65 22.36
CA ALA A 41 3.84 5.50 22.49
C ALA A 41 4.62 6.18 21.36
N ASN A 42 3.93 6.92 20.46
CA ASN A 42 4.48 7.45 19.21
C ASN A 42 5.28 6.39 18.44
N ALA A 43 4.75 5.16 18.44
CA ALA A 43 5.43 4.02 17.85
C ALA A 43 5.49 4.17 16.32
N PRO A 44 6.67 4.01 15.69
CA PRO A 44 6.87 4.35 14.28
C PRO A 44 6.13 3.40 13.35
N ILE A 45 5.92 3.85 12.11
CA ILE A 45 5.48 2.99 10.99
C ILE A 45 6.69 2.61 10.16
N PHE A 46 6.89 1.31 9.94
CA PHE A 46 7.81 0.83 8.90
C PHE A 46 6.99 0.45 7.67
N ALA A 47 7.17 1.24 6.61
CA ALA A 47 6.49 1.07 5.35
C ALA A 47 7.39 0.35 4.34
N TYR A 48 6.98 -0.83 3.91
CA TYR A 48 7.56 -1.52 2.76
C TYR A 48 6.79 -1.13 1.51
N LEU A 49 7.50 -0.55 0.55
CA LEU A 49 6.95 -0.15 -0.74
C LEU A 49 7.19 -1.30 -1.72
N GLY A 50 6.11 -1.93 -2.18
CA GLY A 50 6.18 -3.10 -3.06
C GLY A 50 7.00 -2.85 -4.31
N ALA A 51 7.73 -3.89 -4.74
CA ALA A 51 8.51 -3.91 -5.96
C ALA A 51 7.65 -4.34 -7.16
N GLU A 52 8.28 -4.91 -8.18
CA GLU A 52 7.69 -5.34 -9.46
C GLU A 52 7.02 -6.73 -9.41
N ALA A 53 6.40 -7.08 -8.28
CA ALA A 53 5.83 -8.41 -8.05
C ALA A 53 4.56 -8.36 -7.16
N PRO A 54 3.75 -9.43 -7.16
CA PRO A 54 2.69 -9.58 -6.16
C PRO A 54 3.27 -9.53 -4.74
N LEU A 55 2.58 -8.81 -3.85
CA LEU A 55 3.03 -8.59 -2.48
C LEU A 55 3.12 -9.86 -1.61
N ASP A 56 2.55 -11.00 -2.05
CA ASP A 56 2.42 -12.20 -1.21
C ASP A 56 3.76 -12.76 -0.71
N GLU A 57 4.83 -12.62 -1.51
CA GLU A 57 6.16 -13.14 -1.20
C GLU A 57 6.99 -12.19 -0.31
N ASP A 58 6.67 -10.88 -0.32
CA ASP A 58 7.40 -9.87 0.45
C ASP A 58 6.86 -9.70 1.89
N VAL A 59 5.62 -10.15 2.14
CA VAL A 59 4.96 -9.95 3.44
C VAL A 59 5.64 -10.77 4.51
N GLY A 60 6.22 -10.06 5.47
CA GLY A 60 6.89 -10.69 6.58
C GLY A 60 8.23 -11.29 6.18
N GLU A 61 8.97 -10.62 5.29
CA GLU A 61 10.39 -10.86 5.10
C GLU A 61 11.21 -9.57 5.22
N GLY A 62 12.51 -9.74 5.40
CA GLY A 62 13.51 -8.67 5.40
C GLY A 62 13.46 -7.68 6.57
N PHE A 63 14.12 -6.54 6.34
CA PHE A 63 14.39 -5.53 7.37
C PHE A 63 13.18 -5.13 8.22
N PRO A 64 11.98 -4.88 7.67
CA PRO A 64 10.84 -4.46 8.49
C PRO A 64 10.46 -5.51 9.54
N LYS A 65 10.38 -6.79 9.16
CA LYS A 65 10.05 -7.88 10.08
C LYS A 65 11.11 -8.04 11.15
N ASP A 66 12.38 -8.06 10.75
CA ASP A 66 13.51 -8.36 11.64
C ASP A 66 13.65 -7.31 12.75
N ASN A 67 13.18 -6.09 12.49
CA ASN A 67 13.33 -4.96 13.39
C ASN A 67 12.02 -4.57 14.11
N ALA A 68 10.88 -5.17 13.74
CA ALA A 68 9.58 -4.77 14.26
C ALA A 68 9.46 -4.84 15.78
N SER A 69 9.98 -5.92 16.38
CA SER A 69 9.96 -6.14 17.83
C SER A 69 10.83 -5.15 18.60
N ARG A 70 11.93 -4.71 17.99
CA ARG A 70 12.91 -3.78 18.55
C ARG A 70 12.38 -2.36 18.57
N PHE A 71 11.86 -1.87 17.44
CA PHE A 71 11.34 -0.51 17.32
C PHE A 71 9.88 -0.37 17.75
N LYS A 72 9.24 -1.49 18.12
CA LYS A 72 7.80 -1.54 18.44
C LYS A 72 6.94 -0.94 17.32
N CYS A 73 7.33 -1.15 16.07
CA CYS A 73 6.73 -0.45 14.95
C CYS A 73 5.46 -1.12 14.42
N LEU A 74 4.63 -0.32 13.75
CA LEU A 74 3.54 -0.81 12.92
C LEU A 74 4.11 -1.16 11.54
N LEU A 75 3.94 -2.41 11.12
CA LEU A 75 4.37 -2.82 9.79
C LEU A 75 3.26 -2.59 8.77
N VAL A 76 3.60 -1.92 7.68
CA VAL A 76 2.72 -1.67 6.55
C VAL A 76 3.44 -2.09 5.27
N TYR A 77 2.86 -3.02 4.53
CA TYR A 77 3.36 -3.45 3.23
C TYR A 77 2.35 -2.99 2.17
N ILE A 78 2.80 -2.23 1.18
CA ILE A 78 1.92 -1.62 0.18
C ILE A 78 2.23 -2.23 -1.17
N GLU A 79 1.24 -2.83 -1.83
CA GLU A 79 1.44 -3.42 -3.14
C GLU A 79 1.53 -2.34 -4.21
N HIS A 80 2.54 -2.47 -5.06
CA HIS A 80 2.75 -1.55 -6.16
C HIS A 80 1.59 -1.64 -7.16
N ARG A 81 1.13 -0.49 -7.66
CA ARG A 81 0.17 -0.45 -8.77
C ARG A 81 0.65 -1.29 -9.96
N TYR A 82 -0.28 -1.89 -10.70
CA TYR A 82 -0.04 -2.81 -11.84
C TYR A 82 0.47 -4.22 -11.47
N TYR A 83 0.75 -4.49 -10.20
CA TYR A 83 1.22 -5.80 -9.74
C TYR A 83 0.21 -6.48 -8.81
N GLY A 84 0.30 -7.82 -8.76
CA GLY A 84 -0.57 -8.67 -7.95
C GLY A 84 -2.05 -8.36 -8.11
N LYS A 85 -2.68 -7.92 -7.01
CA LYS A 85 -4.11 -7.61 -6.93
C LYS A 85 -4.39 -6.11 -7.11
N SER A 86 -3.36 -5.29 -7.24
CA SER A 86 -3.43 -3.82 -7.29
C SER A 86 -3.40 -3.31 -8.72
N VAL A 87 -4.40 -3.67 -9.51
CA VAL A 87 -4.42 -3.39 -10.95
C VAL A 87 -5.47 -2.33 -11.30
N PRO A 88 -5.06 -1.16 -11.82
CA PRO A 88 -5.99 -0.17 -12.34
C PRO A 88 -6.78 -0.68 -13.54
N PHE A 89 -7.90 -0.02 -13.88
CA PHE A 89 -8.71 -0.34 -15.06
C PHE A 89 -9.31 -1.77 -15.08
N GLY A 90 -9.34 -2.45 -13.92
CA GLY A 90 -10.05 -3.70 -13.70
C GLY A 90 -9.29 -4.97 -14.05
N SER A 91 -8.37 -4.94 -15.02
CA SER A 91 -7.51 -6.11 -15.33
C SER A 91 -6.16 -5.67 -15.89
N ARG A 92 -5.14 -6.55 -15.77
CA ARG A 92 -3.79 -6.28 -16.29
C ARG A 92 -3.81 -6.11 -17.81
N LYS A 93 -4.67 -6.87 -18.51
CA LYS A 93 -4.87 -6.75 -19.95
C LYS A 93 -5.33 -5.35 -20.34
N GLU A 94 -6.36 -4.81 -19.67
CA GLU A 94 -6.85 -3.45 -19.97
C GLU A 94 -5.86 -2.37 -19.52
N ALA A 95 -5.21 -2.58 -18.37
CA ALA A 95 -4.23 -1.64 -17.84
C ALA A 95 -3.00 -1.47 -18.75
N MET A 96 -2.61 -2.52 -19.48
CA MET A 96 -1.46 -2.53 -20.39
C MET A 96 -1.85 -2.31 -21.87
N LYS A 97 -3.13 -2.05 -22.17
CA LYS A 97 -3.67 -2.09 -23.53
C LYS A 97 -3.14 -1.00 -24.46
N ASN A 98 -2.94 0.22 -23.96
CA ASN A 98 -2.52 1.36 -24.77
C ASN A 98 -1.77 2.40 -23.94
N ALA A 99 -1.15 3.38 -24.62
CA ALA A 99 -0.37 4.43 -23.98
C ALA A 99 -1.17 5.23 -22.93
N SER A 100 -2.48 5.41 -23.14
CA SER A 100 -3.33 6.17 -22.21
C SER A 100 -3.50 5.45 -20.87
N THR A 101 -3.73 4.14 -20.86
CA THR A 101 -3.78 3.38 -19.60
C THR A 101 -2.38 3.16 -19.02
N LEU A 102 -1.39 2.86 -19.86
CA LEU A 102 -0.02 2.61 -19.42
C LEU A 102 0.67 3.85 -18.84
N SER A 103 0.27 5.06 -19.24
CA SER A 103 0.84 6.32 -18.72
C SER A 103 0.79 6.46 -17.20
N TYR A 104 -0.15 5.78 -16.53
CA TYR A 104 -0.27 5.78 -15.06
C TYR A 104 0.68 4.78 -14.38
N PHE A 105 1.40 3.96 -15.14
CA PHE A 105 2.40 3.03 -14.61
C PHE A 105 3.76 3.71 -14.50
N ASN A 106 3.89 4.60 -13.51
CA ASN A 106 5.13 5.32 -13.24
C ASN A 106 5.34 5.51 -11.73
N SER A 107 6.58 5.82 -11.35
CA SER A 107 7.02 5.95 -9.96
C SER A 107 6.38 7.12 -9.23
N ALA A 108 6.20 8.27 -9.88
CA ALA A 108 5.57 9.45 -9.27
C ALA A 108 4.15 9.12 -8.78
N GLN A 109 3.42 8.37 -9.60
CA GLN A 109 2.09 7.92 -9.26
C GLN A 109 2.08 6.82 -8.19
N ALA A 110 3.02 5.88 -8.22
CA ALA A 110 3.17 4.87 -7.17
C ALA A 110 3.51 5.49 -5.80
N LEU A 111 4.34 6.54 -5.78
CA LEU A 111 4.64 7.30 -4.55
C LEU A 111 3.40 8.03 -4.02
N ALA A 112 2.59 8.63 -4.91
CA ALA A 112 1.33 9.25 -4.52
C ALA A 112 0.35 8.23 -3.89
N ASP A 113 0.29 7.00 -4.42
CA ASP A 113 -0.51 5.93 -3.82
C ASP A 113 -0.02 5.57 -2.41
N ASN A 114 1.30 5.42 -2.25
CA ASN A 114 1.93 5.08 -0.97
C ASN A 114 1.63 6.15 0.08
N GLU A 115 1.76 7.43 -0.27
CA GLU A 115 1.40 8.56 0.58
C GLU A 115 -0.05 8.44 1.05
N GLU A 116 -1.01 8.23 0.14
CA GLU A 116 -2.41 8.16 0.52
C GLU A 116 -2.76 6.92 1.37
N VAL A 117 -2.06 5.80 1.19
CA VAL A 117 -2.19 4.63 2.07
C VAL A 117 -1.67 4.95 3.46
N LEU A 118 -0.50 5.58 3.56
CA LEU A 118 0.07 5.96 4.85
C LEU A 118 -0.80 6.97 5.56
N LEU A 119 -1.27 8.03 4.89
CA LEU A 119 -2.17 9.02 5.48
C LEU A 119 -3.49 8.38 5.97
N TYR A 120 -4.06 7.46 5.19
CA TYR A 120 -5.24 6.70 5.61
C TYR A 120 -4.98 5.90 6.89
N ILE A 121 -3.85 5.19 6.96
CA ILE A 121 -3.46 4.37 8.11
C ILE A 121 -3.21 5.26 9.33
N LYS A 122 -2.43 6.33 9.18
CA LYS A 122 -2.16 7.31 10.24
C LYS A 122 -3.46 7.81 10.85
N LYS A 123 -4.39 8.29 10.02
CA LYS A 123 -5.69 8.79 10.47
C LYS A 123 -6.55 7.71 11.13
N LYS A 124 -6.61 6.51 10.55
CA LYS A 124 -7.49 5.43 11.04
C LYS A 124 -7.04 4.84 12.37
N TYR A 125 -5.73 4.80 12.60
CA TYR A 125 -5.15 4.15 13.77
C TYR A 125 -4.50 5.15 14.74
N HIS A 126 -4.62 6.46 14.49
CA HIS A 126 -3.97 7.52 15.25
C HIS A 126 -2.44 7.33 15.35
N ALA A 127 -1.83 6.82 14.27
CA ALA A 127 -0.41 6.49 14.21
C ALA A 127 0.40 7.66 13.63
N GLU A 128 0.43 8.79 14.37
CA GLU A 128 0.99 10.07 13.91
C GLU A 128 2.53 10.11 13.91
#